data_AF-A0A8E0KJ88-F1
#
_entry.id   AF-A0A8E0KJ88-F1
#
_cell.length_a   1.000
_cell.length_b   1.000
_cell.length_c   1.000
_cell.angle_alpha   90.00
_cell.angle_beta   90.00
_cell.angle_gamma   90.00
#
_symmetry.space_group_name_H-M   'P 1'
#
loop_
_entity.id
_entity.type
_entity.pdbx_description
1 polymer ?
#
loop_
_entity_poly.entity_id
_entity_poly.type
_entity_poly.pdbx_seq_one_letter_code
_entity_poly.pdbx_strand_id
1 'polypeptide(L)'
;MRYTKEHEWVRLDGDVATVGISKHAADALGDVVFVETPEVGKTVKAGDSFAVVESVKAASDVYAPVAGEVVEANAVLASAPETVNADPQGDGWFARIKVADASALDALMDQAAYDQYLTTL
;
A
#
# COMPACT_ATOMS: atom_id res chain seq x y z
N MET A 1 -10.60 1.01 6.85
CA MET A 1 -9.52 1.18 5.84
C MET A 1 -9.51 2.65 5.44
N ARG A 2 -8.32 3.18 5.13
CA ARG A 2 -8.12 4.56 4.66
C ARG A 2 -7.26 4.54 3.38
N TYR A 3 -7.23 5.66 2.67
CA TYR A 3 -6.58 5.80 1.37
C TYR A 3 -5.77 7.09 1.26
N THR A 4 -4.71 7.04 0.46
CA THR A 4 -3.90 8.19 0.06
C THR A 4 -4.33 8.71 -1.32
N LYS A 5 -3.79 9.84 -1.76
CA LYS A 5 -4.04 10.38 -3.11
C LYS A 5 -3.25 9.64 -4.18
N GLU A 6 -2.18 8.98 -3.77
CA GLU A 6 -1.27 8.14 -4.55
C GLU A 6 -1.79 6.70 -4.67
N HIS A 7 -3.03 6.45 -4.23
CA HIS A 7 -3.78 5.22 -4.41
C HIS A 7 -3.30 4.02 -3.58
N GLU A 8 -2.57 4.27 -2.48
CA GLU A 8 -2.35 3.28 -1.43
C GLU A 8 -3.58 3.14 -0.53
N TRP A 9 -3.75 1.95 0.06
CA TRP A 9 -4.68 1.73 1.16
C TRP A 9 -3.92 1.35 2.42
N VAL A 10 -4.53 1.69 3.57
CA VAL A 10 -4.06 1.29 4.89
C VAL A 10 -5.21 0.79 5.77
N ARG A 11 -5.01 -0.36 6.41
CA ARG A 11 -5.96 -0.96 7.36
C ARG A 11 -5.26 -1.14 8.71
N LEU A 12 -5.76 -0.44 9.72
CA LEU A 12 -5.27 -0.52 11.09
C LEU A 12 -5.98 -1.63 11.87
N ASP A 13 -5.22 -2.46 12.56
CA ASP A 13 -5.67 -3.41 13.58
C ASP A 13 -4.81 -3.22 14.83
N GLY A 14 -5.40 -2.68 15.89
CA GLY A 14 -4.64 -2.20 17.06
C GLY A 14 -3.65 -1.09 16.68
N ASP A 15 -2.36 -1.36 16.86
CA ASP A 15 -1.24 -0.47 16.50
C ASP A 15 -0.49 -0.94 15.24
N VAL A 16 -1.03 -1.92 14.50
CA VAL A 16 -0.42 -2.46 13.28
C VAL A 16 -1.24 -2.09 12.06
N ALA A 17 -0.64 -1.34 11.16
CA ALA A 17 -1.21 -0.91 9.89
C ALA A 17 -0.73 -1.82 8.75
N THR A 18 -1.65 -2.50 8.08
CA THR A 18 -1.36 -3.24 6.83
C THR A 18 -1.52 -2.27 5.65
N VAL A 19 -0.56 -2.29 4.72
CA VAL A 19 -0.48 -1.37 3.57
C VAL A 19 -0.42 -2.15 2.26
N GLY A 20 -1.07 -1.64 1.22
CA GLY A 20 -1.00 -2.12 -0.16
C GLY A 20 -1.52 -1.06 -1.13
N ILE A 21 -1.72 -1.43 -2.41
CA ILE A 21 -2.29 -0.52 -3.43
C ILE A 21 -3.76 -0.83 -3.70
N SER A 22 -4.54 0.21 -4.02
CA SER A 22 -5.97 0.06 -4.31
C SER A 22 -6.22 -0.71 -5.61
N LYS A 23 -7.45 -1.20 -5.79
CA LYS A 23 -7.86 -1.78 -7.07
C LYS A 23 -7.64 -0.83 -8.26
N HIS A 24 -7.91 0.46 -8.08
CA HIS A 24 -7.68 1.47 -9.12
C HIS A 24 -6.21 1.50 -9.57
N ALA A 25 -5.26 1.50 -8.63
CA ALA A 25 -3.84 1.47 -8.93
C ALA A 25 -3.40 0.17 -9.61
N ALA A 26 -3.86 -0.98 -9.10
CA ALA A 26 -3.55 -2.28 -9.69
C ALA A 26 -4.07 -2.39 -11.13
N ASP A 27 -5.30 -1.92 -11.40
CA ASP A 27 -5.89 -1.90 -12.74
C ASP A 27 -5.12 -0.94 -13.68
N ALA A 28 -4.66 0.21 -13.17
CA ALA A 28 -3.90 1.19 -13.95
C ALA A 28 -2.50 0.69 -14.36
N LEU A 29 -1.82 -0.05 -13.48
CA LEU A 29 -0.55 -0.71 -13.77
C LEU A 29 -0.71 -1.80 -14.85
N GLY A 30 -1.82 -2.55 -14.80
CA GLY A 30 -1.98 -3.79 -15.56
C GLY A 30 -1.19 -4.92 -14.91
N ASP A 31 -0.80 -5.93 -15.70
CA ASP A 31 -0.22 -7.17 -15.20
C ASP A 31 1.11 -6.91 -14.45
N VAL A 32 1.07 -7.08 -13.14
CA VAL A 32 2.20 -6.94 -12.21
C VAL A 32 3.10 -8.16 -12.35
N VAL A 33 4.39 -7.90 -12.57
CA VAL A 33 5.42 -8.93 -12.80
C VAL A 33 6.49 -8.94 -11.71
N PHE A 34 6.56 -7.88 -10.90
CA PHE A 34 7.52 -7.78 -9.80
C PHE A 34 7.02 -6.84 -8.71
N VAL A 35 7.35 -7.17 -7.46
CA VAL A 35 7.09 -6.35 -6.29
C VAL A 35 8.33 -6.39 -5.38
N GLU A 36 8.89 -5.23 -5.08
CA GLU A 36 9.89 -5.06 -4.02
C GLU A 36 9.20 -4.56 -2.75
N THR A 37 9.05 -5.43 -1.76
CA THR A 37 8.51 -5.09 -0.43
C THR A 37 9.61 -4.49 0.46
N PRO A 38 9.26 -3.59 1.42
CA PRO A 38 10.26 -3.03 2.32
C PRO A 38 10.89 -4.07 3.24
N GLU A 39 12.10 -3.78 3.72
CA GLU A 39 12.78 -4.57 4.73
C GLU A 39 12.10 -4.45 6.11
N VAL A 40 11.94 -5.58 6.81
CA VAL A 40 11.51 -5.60 8.21
C VAL A 40 12.55 -4.90 9.09
N GLY A 41 12.09 -4.05 10.01
CA GLY A 41 12.91 -3.18 10.85
C GLY A 41 13.18 -1.80 10.25
N LYS A 42 12.81 -1.56 8.98
CA LYS A 42 12.91 -0.22 8.38
C LYS A 42 11.96 0.75 9.07
N THR A 43 12.49 1.86 9.56
CA THR A 43 11.67 3.00 10.00
C THR A 43 11.32 3.87 8.80
N VAL A 44 10.05 4.23 8.68
CA VAL A 44 9.51 5.07 7.58
C VAL A 44 8.75 6.27 8.14
N LYS A 45 8.80 7.39 7.42
CA LYS A 45 7.90 8.53 7.60
C LYS A 45 6.79 8.47 6.56
N ALA A 46 5.68 9.16 6.83
CA ALA A 46 4.63 9.32 5.83
C ALA A 46 5.21 10.00 4.57
N GLY A 47 4.93 9.42 3.40
CA GLY A 47 5.45 9.86 2.11
C GLY A 47 6.84 9.32 1.74
N ASP A 48 7.52 8.58 2.62
CA ASP A 48 8.80 7.92 2.25
C ASP A 48 8.54 6.78 1.25
N SER A 49 9.53 6.50 0.38
CA SER A 49 9.50 5.31 -0.48
C SER A 49 9.41 4.04 0.37
N PHE A 50 8.39 3.23 0.06
CA PHE A 50 7.97 2.09 0.86
C PHE A 50 8.12 0.78 0.11
N ALA A 51 7.64 0.71 -1.13
CA ALA A 51 7.75 -0.45 -2.00
C ALA A 51 7.86 -0.01 -3.46
N VAL A 52 8.25 -0.93 -4.34
CA VAL A 52 8.23 -0.72 -5.80
C VAL A 52 7.38 -1.82 -6.42
N VAL A 53 6.53 -1.45 -7.37
CA VAL A 53 5.71 -2.39 -8.14
C VAL A 53 6.02 -2.21 -9.62
N GLU A 54 6.37 -3.28 -10.30
CA GLU A 54 6.58 -3.28 -11.74
C GLU A 54 5.55 -4.16 -12.44
N SER A 55 5.07 -3.63 -13.56
CA SER A 55 4.16 -4.29 -14.49
C SER A 55 4.81 -4.40 -15.86
N VAL A 56 4.16 -5.09 -16.77
CA VAL A 56 4.58 -5.12 -18.20
C VAL A 56 4.55 -3.73 -18.87
N LYS A 57 3.93 -2.72 -18.25
CA LYS A 57 3.77 -1.38 -18.81
C LYS A 57 4.63 -0.31 -18.13
N ALA A 58 4.79 -0.40 -16.82
CA ALA A 58 5.38 0.64 -15.99
C ALA A 58 5.92 0.10 -14.66
N ALA A 59 6.86 0.83 -14.08
CA ALA A 59 7.25 0.73 -12.68
C ALA A 59 6.65 1.92 -11.91
N SER A 60 6.15 1.66 -10.71
CA SER A 60 5.63 2.69 -9.80
C SER A 60 6.22 2.50 -8.41
N ASP A 61 6.67 3.62 -7.84
CA ASP A 61 6.93 3.70 -6.41
C ASP A 61 5.59 3.66 -5.66
N VAL A 62 5.65 3.13 -4.44
CA VAL A 62 4.57 3.14 -3.46
C VAL A 62 5.10 3.79 -2.20
N TYR A 63 4.30 4.69 -1.63
CA TYR A 63 4.73 5.53 -0.51
C TYR A 63 4.10 5.08 0.80
N ALA A 64 4.83 5.28 1.90
CA ALA A 64 4.33 4.93 3.22
C ALA A 64 3.17 5.87 3.59
N PRO A 65 1.96 5.37 3.89
CA PRO A 65 0.81 6.22 4.21
C PRO A 65 0.93 6.87 5.59
N VAL A 66 1.72 6.27 6.49
CA VAL A 66 1.91 6.70 7.89
C VAL A 66 3.34 6.41 8.35
N ALA A 67 3.78 7.13 9.39
CA ALA A 67 5.07 6.89 10.01
C ALA A 67 5.04 5.69 10.96
N GLY A 68 6.14 4.95 11.02
CA GLY A 68 6.30 3.80 11.91
C GLY A 68 7.47 2.90 11.55
N GLU A 69 7.44 1.67 12.05
CA GLU A 69 8.44 0.63 11.79
C GLU A 69 7.80 -0.54 11.03
N VAL A 70 8.43 -1.00 9.95
CA VAL A 70 7.99 -2.20 9.22
C VAL A 70 8.21 -3.42 10.08
N VAL A 71 7.15 -4.13 10.42
CA VAL A 71 7.19 -5.33 11.29
C VAL A 71 6.98 -6.63 10.52
N GLU A 72 6.45 -6.55 9.30
CA GLU A 72 6.19 -7.71 8.45
C GLU A 72 6.19 -7.29 6.97
N ALA A 73 6.71 -8.14 6.10
CA ALA A 73 6.66 -7.98 4.65
C ALA A 73 6.02 -9.21 4.01
N ASN A 74 5.23 -9.03 2.96
CA ASN A 74 4.52 -10.12 2.31
C ASN A 74 5.45 -10.96 1.41
N ALA A 75 6.01 -12.03 1.98
CA ALA A 75 6.92 -12.92 1.28
C ALA A 75 6.30 -13.63 0.06
N VAL A 76 4.96 -13.70 -0.03
CA VAL A 76 4.27 -14.33 -1.17
C VAL A 76 4.56 -13.58 -2.47
N LEU A 77 4.67 -12.25 -2.42
CA LEU A 77 4.80 -11.39 -3.60
C LEU A 77 6.13 -11.60 -4.35
N ALA A 78 7.15 -12.14 -3.68
CA ALA A 78 8.43 -12.48 -4.33
C ALA A 78 8.28 -13.63 -5.35
N SER A 79 7.30 -14.52 -5.16
CA SER A 79 7.04 -15.66 -6.05
C SER A 79 5.72 -15.57 -6.82
N ALA A 80 4.78 -14.75 -6.33
CA ALA A 80 3.45 -14.58 -6.91
C ALA A 80 3.05 -13.09 -6.95
N PRO A 81 3.79 -12.24 -7.70
CA PRO A 81 3.52 -10.80 -7.79
C PRO A 81 2.13 -10.49 -8.38
N GLU A 82 1.56 -11.37 -9.20
CA GLU A 82 0.21 -11.27 -9.75
C GLU A 82 -0.90 -11.27 -8.69
N THR A 83 -0.58 -11.66 -7.45
CA THR A 83 -1.48 -11.54 -6.30
C THR A 83 -1.95 -10.10 -6.11
N VAL A 84 -1.11 -9.11 -6.45
CA VAL A 84 -1.46 -7.69 -6.41
C VAL A 84 -2.61 -7.36 -7.36
N ASN A 85 -2.67 -7.99 -8.54
CA ASN A 85 -3.80 -7.82 -9.45
C ASN A 85 -5.02 -8.64 -9.02
N ALA A 86 -4.81 -9.87 -8.52
CA ALA A 86 -5.88 -10.79 -8.19
C ALA A 86 -6.68 -10.37 -6.94
N ASP A 87 -6.00 -9.89 -5.91
CA ASP A 87 -6.62 -9.46 -4.65
C ASP A 87 -5.87 -8.25 -4.03
N PRO A 88 -5.92 -7.06 -4.66
CA PRO A 88 -5.13 -5.88 -4.27
C PRO A 88 -5.37 -5.42 -2.83
N GLN A 89 -6.56 -5.69 -2.29
CA GLN A 89 -7.00 -5.18 -0.98
C GLN A 89 -7.16 -6.29 0.08
N GLY A 90 -6.82 -7.54 -0.29
CA GLY A 90 -6.72 -8.71 0.58
C GLY A 90 -5.29 -9.25 0.59
N ASP A 91 -5.04 -10.35 -0.13
CA ASP A 91 -3.76 -11.06 -0.12
C ASP A 91 -2.60 -10.31 -0.81
N GLY A 92 -2.91 -9.30 -1.63
CA GLY A 92 -1.94 -8.42 -2.31
C GLY A 92 -1.33 -7.31 -1.44
N TRP A 93 -1.43 -7.38 -0.12
CA TRP A 93 -0.79 -6.43 0.80
C TRP A 93 0.74 -6.51 0.73
N PHE A 94 1.45 -5.42 0.99
CA PHE A 94 2.90 -5.34 0.78
C PHE A 94 3.67 -5.53 2.08
N ALA A 95 3.29 -4.78 3.11
CA ALA A 95 3.93 -4.82 4.41
C ALA A 95 3.00 -4.33 5.52
N ARG A 96 3.37 -4.65 6.77
CA ARG A 96 2.74 -4.15 7.98
C ARG A 96 3.67 -3.22 8.71
N ILE A 97 3.13 -2.11 9.19
CA ILE A 97 3.82 -1.06 9.92
C ILE A 97 3.27 -1.01 11.34
N LYS A 98 4.12 -1.10 12.35
CA LYS A 98 3.76 -0.67 13.71
C LYS A 98 3.74 0.85 13.73
N VAL A 99 2.55 1.44 13.86
CA VAL A 99 2.37 2.89 13.70
C VAL A 99 2.91 3.63 14.91
N ALA A 100 3.57 4.77 14.66
CA ALA A 100 4.04 5.65 15.74
C ALA A 100 2.88 6.43 16.39
N ASP A 101 1.86 6.78 15.58
CA ASP A 101 0.66 7.50 16.00
C ASP A 101 -0.53 7.06 15.14
N ALA A 102 -1.52 6.42 15.76
CA ALA A 102 -2.72 5.94 15.06
C ALA A 102 -3.62 7.09 14.56
N SER A 103 -3.57 8.27 15.19
CA SER A 103 -4.38 9.43 14.78
C SER A 103 -3.94 10.00 13.43
N ALA A 104 -2.73 9.68 12.96
CA ALA A 104 -2.25 10.07 11.63
C ALA A 104 -3.16 9.54 10.50
N LEU A 105 -3.86 8.41 10.72
CA LEU A 105 -4.80 7.85 9.74
C LEU A 105 -6.06 8.72 9.58
N ASP A 106 -6.37 9.60 10.53
CA ASP A 106 -7.56 10.47 10.45
C ASP A 106 -7.45 11.53 9.35
N ALA A 107 -6.22 11.89 8.98
CA ALA A 107 -5.94 12.79 7.86
C ALA A 107 -6.08 12.12 6.47
N LEU A 108 -6.18 10.79 6.42
CA LEU A 108 -6.32 10.02 5.19
C LEU A 108 -7.79 9.89 4.79
N MET A 109 -8.02 9.67 3.50
CA MET A 109 -9.37 9.54 2.95
C MET A 109 -10.01 8.25 3.46
N ASP A 110 -11.28 8.32 3.87
CA ASP A 110 -12.09 7.12 4.00
C ASP A 110 -12.55 6.62 2.61
N GLN A 111 -13.33 5.54 2.57
CA GLN A 111 -13.82 4.98 1.31
C GLN A 111 -14.63 5.98 0.50
N ALA A 112 -15.56 6.71 1.13
CA ALA A 112 -16.45 7.62 0.43
C ALA A 112 -15.69 8.80 -0.17
N ALA A 113 -14.73 9.35 0.58
CA ALA A 113 -13.84 10.41 0.11
C ALA A 113 -12.94 9.92 -1.04
N TYR A 114 -12.42 8.69 -0.96
CA TYR A 114 -11.61 8.11 -2.03
C TYR A 114 -12.43 7.86 -3.30
N ASP A 115 -13.64 7.30 -3.18
CA ASP A 115 -14.54 7.10 -4.32
C ASP A 115 -14.88 8.44 -5.00
N GLN A 116 -15.14 9.48 -4.21
CA GLN A 116 -15.35 10.83 -4.74
C GLN A 116 -14.10 11.37 -5.44
N TYR A 117 -12.91 11.19 -4.85
CA TYR A 117 -11.65 11.59 -5.45
C TYR A 117 -11.43 10.92 -6.82
N LEU A 118 -11.73 9.62 -6.94
CA LEU A 118 -11.60 8.91 -8.23
C LEU A 118 -12.49 9.49 -9.33
N THR A 119 -13.61 10.13 -9.02
CA THR A 119 -14.45 10.81 -10.04
C THR A 119 -13.84 12.11 -10.58
N THR A 120 -12.75 12.58 -9.96
CA THR A 120 -12.06 13.83 -10.34
C THR A 120 -10.84 13.59 -11.23
N LEU A 121 -10.51 12.34 -11.52
CA LEU A 121 -9.35 11.90 -12.30
C LEU A 121 -9.68 11.64 -13.77
#